data_AF-A0A7W1FY50-F1
#
_entry.id   AF-A0A7W1FY50-F1
#
_cell.length_a   1.000
_cell.length_b   1.000
_cell.length_c   1.000
_cell.angle_alpha   90.00
_cell.angle_beta   90.00
_cell.angle_gamma   90.00
#
_symmetry.space_group_name_H-M   'P 1'
#
loop_
_entity.id
_entity.type
_entity.pdbx_description
1 polymer ?
#
loop_
_entity_poly.entity_id
_entity_poly.type
_entity_poly.pdbx_seq_one_letter_code
_entity_poly.pdbx_strand_id
1 'polypeptide(L)'
;LGGSTGLAFFRPDTARFEAADLQVYSNIFIGSQAPVAFVGSVRVEVVNNTFYKPENWVIRILQETVDPSRFVECGDNTFSNNIVYLGNNISTTVNIGSNTRPQTFTFSNNLWFNYQNVSWKPSLPVAEANGITGKDPLFKDAAKEDFSLMASSFAIGKGLAVAGPTKDFQGNPFKNPRSIGAIEGGILSTVWEMQPGAEILVYPNPSSGEIKIRLTPSLEQYYFIRITDLLGREVYAVKIEKQNEVHLFLNDLSPGIYSMTFHGECFTAQKLIELIR
;
A
#
# COMPACT_ATOMS: atom_id res chain seq x y z
N LEU A 1 20.12 -3.12 11.09
CA LEU A 1 19.89 -1.70 11.45
C LEU A 1 20.62 -1.49 12.78
N GLY A 2 21.78 -0.83 12.75
CA GLY A 2 22.81 -0.91 13.80
C GLY A 2 23.71 -2.14 13.62
N GLY A 3 24.23 -2.72 14.72
CA GLY A 3 25.11 -3.88 14.70
C GLY A 3 26.43 -3.65 15.44
N SER A 4 27.21 -4.73 15.59
CA SER A 4 28.55 -4.76 16.20
C SER A 4 29.58 -4.04 15.33
N THR A 5 29.44 -2.73 15.23
CA THR A 5 30.32 -1.86 14.44
C THR A 5 31.67 -1.66 15.11
N GLY A 6 31.86 -2.11 16.36
CA GLY A 6 33.08 -1.91 17.16
C GLY A 6 33.22 -0.50 17.72
N LEU A 7 33.71 -0.35 18.96
CA LEU A 7 33.73 0.94 19.68
C LEU A 7 34.50 2.04 18.94
N ALA A 8 35.52 1.69 18.16
CA ALA A 8 36.36 2.63 17.42
C ALA A 8 35.61 3.40 16.30
N PHE A 9 34.44 2.90 15.87
CA PHE A 9 33.71 3.41 14.71
C PHE A 9 32.50 4.28 15.08
N PHE A 10 32.16 4.38 16.37
CA PHE A 10 31.08 5.25 16.82
C PHE A 10 31.42 6.73 16.56
N ARG A 11 30.48 7.44 15.94
CA ARG A 11 30.58 8.88 15.68
C ARG A 11 29.27 9.56 16.09
N PRO A 12 29.29 10.52 17.02
CA PRO A 12 30.44 10.85 17.89
C PRO A 12 30.86 9.64 18.76
N ASP A 13 32.09 9.67 19.28
CA ASP A 13 32.62 8.63 20.18
C ASP A 13 31.86 8.53 21.52
N THR A 14 31.02 9.52 21.82
CA THR A 14 30.08 9.56 22.95
C THR A 14 28.68 9.05 22.62
N ALA A 15 28.45 8.53 21.41
CA ALA A 15 27.15 8.01 20.99
C ALA A 15 26.64 6.91 21.93
N ARG A 16 25.32 6.95 22.16
CA ARG A 16 24.58 6.14 23.13
C ARG A 16 23.77 5.00 22.48
N PHE A 17 23.89 4.82 21.18
CA PHE A 17 23.19 3.80 20.39
C PHE A 17 24.03 3.44 19.17
N GLU A 18 23.87 2.22 18.63
CA GLU A 18 24.56 1.77 17.41
C GLU A 18 23.97 2.44 16.17
N ALA A 19 22.66 2.64 16.18
CA ALA A 19 21.96 3.42 15.18
C ALA A 19 20.71 4.06 15.79
N ALA A 20 20.33 5.23 15.30
CA ALA A 20 19.03 5.80 15.61
C ALA A 20 18.47 6.62 14.47
N ASP A 21 17.17 6.89 14.52
CA ASP A 21 16.48 7.81 13.62
C ASP A 21 16.58 7.38 12.14
N LEU A 22 16.74 6.06 11.90
CA LEU A 22 16.76 5.49 10.57
C LEU A 22 15.34 5.33 10.03
N GLN A 23 15.19 5.59 8.74
CA GLN A 23 13.95 5.41 8.00
C GLN A 23 14.15 4.31 6.95
N VAL A 24 13.45 3.19 7.12
CA VAL A 24 13.43 2.08 6.18
C VAL A 24 12.05 2.05 5.57
N TYR A 25 11.90 2.75 4.45
CA TYR A 25 10.61 3.01 3.85
C TYR A 25 10.49 2.45 2.44
N SER A 26 9.30 1.93 2.12
CA SER A 26 8.94 1.62 0.73
C SER A 26 9.90 0.67 0.03
N ASN A 27 10.53 -0.24 0.78
CA ASN A 27 11.43 -1.26 0.23
C ASN A 27 10.70 -2.58 0.00
N ILE A 28 11.24 -3.38 -0.90
CA ILE A 28 10.81 -4.76 -1.14
C ILE A 28 11.97 -5.68 -0.75
N PHE A 29 11.71 -6.59 0.18
CA PHE A 29 12.67 -7.61 0.63
C PHE A 29 12.19 -8.97 0.11
N ILE A 30 13.03 -9.63 -0.69
CA ILE A 30 12.73 -10.93 -1.31
C ILE A 30 13.68 -11.97 -0.70
N GLY A 31 13.12 -13.00 -0.07
CA GLY A 31 13.94 -13.96 0.68
C GLY A 31 14.60 -13.32 1.90
N SER A 32 15.70 -13.93 2.37
CA SER A 32 16.49 -13.60 3.57
C SER A 32 16.09 -14.37 4.83
N GLN A 33 17.11 -14.84 5.56
CA GLN A 33 16.99 -15.43 6.90
C GLN A 33 16.36 -14.46 7.91
N ALA A 34 16.65 -13.17 7.79
CA ALA A 34 16.06 -12.09 8.57
C ALA A 34 16.10 -10.80 7.74
N PRO A 35 15.01 -10.43 7.04
CA PRO A 35 15.03 -9.27 6.17
C PRO A 35 15.16 -7.95 6.95
N VAL A 36 14.76 -7.92 8.23
CA VAL A 36 15.05 -6.80 9.13
C VAL A 36 15.57 -7.27 10.48
N ALA A 37 16.67 -6.68 10.91
CA ALA A 37 17.25 -6.86 12.23
C ALA A 37 17.47 -5.48 12.87
N PHE A 38 16.77 -5.22 13.96
CA PHE A 38 17.03 -4.09 14.86
C PHE A 38 18.11 -4.53 15.84
N VAL A 39 19.30 -3.93 15.74
CA VAL A 39 20.46 -4.31 16.53
C VAL A 39 21.01 -3.07 17.22
N GLY A 40 20.90 -2.98 18.54
CA GLY A 40 21.35 -1.82 19.32
C GLY A 40 20.78 -0.48 18.84
N SER A 41 19.59 -0.51 18.21
CA SER A 41 18.99 0.63 17.52
C SER A 41 17.72 1.12 18.19
N VAL A 42 17.48 2.43 18.08
CA VAL A 42 16.33 3.12 18.70
C VAL A 42 15.73 4.17 17.77
N ARG A 43 14.43 4.44 17.88
CA ARG A 43 13.71 5.42 17.04
C ARG A 43 13.84 5.14 15.54
N VAL A 44 13.98 3.87 15.18
CA VAL A 44 14.01 3.43 13.78
C VAL A 44 12.58 3.16 13.32
N GLU A 45 12.26 3.62 12.11
CA GLU A 45 10.97 3.40 11.48
C GLU A 45 11.10 2.47 10.29
N VAL A 46 10.40 1.33 10.34
CA VAL A 46 10.27 0.39 9.23
C VAL A 46 8.82 0.42 8.76
N VAL A 47 8.57 1.24 7.75
CA VAL A 47 7.21 1.66 7.37
C VAL A 47 6.94 1.42 5.88
N ASN A 48 5.75 0.91 5.56
CA ASN A 48 5.32 0.73 4.18
C ASN A 48 6.31 -0.14 3.35
N ASN A 49 6.87 -1.21 3.91
CA ASN A 49 7.71 -2.15 3.15
C ASN A 49 6.92 -3.42 2.79
N THR A 50 7.41 -4.16 1.81
CA THR A 50 6.91 -5.50 1.45
C THR A 50 7.98 -6.54 1.75
N PHE A 51 7.69 -7.47 2.65
CA PHE A 51 8.53 -8.61 2.99
C PHE A 51 7.96 -9.87 2.35
N TYR A 52 8.66 -10.43 1.38
CA TYR A 52 8.20 -11.58 0.61
C TYR A 52 9.10 -12.81 0.86
N LYS A 53 8.48 -13.84 1.44
CA LYS A 53 9.07 -15.14 1.75
C LYS A 53 10.37 -15.07 2.57
N PRO A 54 10.35 -14.44 3.77
CA PRO A 54 11.46 -14.60 4.71
C PRO A 54 11.68 -16.08 5.06
N GLU A 55 12.93 -16.45 5.34
CA GLU A 55 13.33 -17.85 5.43
C GLU A 55 13.36 -18.42 6.84
N ASN A 56 13.61 -17.59 7.87
CA ASN A 56 13.76 -18.08 9.24
C ASN A 56 13.09 -17.17 10.27
N TRP A 57 13.29 -15.86 10.14
CA TRP A 57 12.65 -14.82 10.95
C TRP A 57 12.15 -13.69 10.06
N VAL A 58 11.07 -13.01 10.46
CA VAL A 58 10.69 -11.75 9.81
C VAL A 58 11.51 -10.61 10.41
N ILE A 59 11.61 -10.59 11.74
CA ILE A 59 12.26 -9.52 12.51
C ILE A 59 13.25 -10.15 13.49
N ARG A 60 14.42 -9.52 13.65
CA ARG A 60 15.29 -9.73 14.81
C ARG A 60 15.37 -8.48 15.67
N ILE A 61 15.37 -8.67 16.99
CA ILE A 61 15.60 -7.62 17.98
C ILE A 61 16.80 -8.07 18.81
N LEU A 62 17.94 -7.42 18.64
CA LEU A 62 19.22 -7.83 19.21
C LEU A 62 19.92 -6.66 19.89
N GLN A 63 20.82 -7.00 20.80
CA GLN A 63 21.78 -6.07 21.39
C GLN A 63 23.16 -6.71 21.28
N GLU A 64 24.03 -6.16 20.43
CA GLU A 64 25.37 -6.72 20.24
C GLU A 64 26.42 -6.04 21.13
N THR A 65 26.38 -4.72 21.25
CA THR A 65 27.22 -3.99 22.22
C THR A 65 26.48 -3.84 23.56
N VAL A 66 26.98 -4.48 24.63
CA VAL A 66 26.38 -4.45 25.97
C VAL A 66 27.28 -3.68 26.94
N ASP A 67 26.97 -2.40 27.11
CA ASP A 67 27.51 -1.54 28.18
C ASP A 67 26.39 -0.61 28.66
N PRO A 68 25.64 -0.98 29.72
CA PRO A 68 24.50 -0.21 30.21
C PRO A 68 24.84 1.21 30.69
N SER A 69 26.11 1.50 30.99
CA SER A 69 26.55 2.85 31.35
C SER A 69 26.62 3.78 30.13
N ARG A 70 26.66 3.20 28.94
CA ARG A 70 26.85 3.90 27.68
C ARG A 70 25.69 3.74 26.71
N PHE A 71 25.25 2.52 26.46
CA PHE A 71 24.30 2.21 25.39
C PHE A 71 22.91 1.97 25.93
N VAL A 72 21.93 2.58 25.26
CA VAL A 72 20.53 2.22 25.48
C VAL A 72 20.25 0.85 24.87
N GLU A 73 19.41 0.07 25.54
CA GLU A 73 18.95 -1.23 25.02
C GLU A 73 18.10 -1.01 23.76
N CYS A 74 18.22 -1.92 22.80
CA CYS A 74 17.44 -1.91 21.57
C CYS A 74 15.93 -1.90 21.89
N GLY A 75 15.24 -0.87 21.42
CA GLY A 75 13.88 -0.55 21.86
C GLY A 75 13.36 0.69 21.14
N ASP A 76 12.11 1.08 21.42
CA ASP A 76 11.51 2.32 20.90
C ASP A 76 11.55 2.43 19.36
N ASN A 77 11.35 1.30 18.66
CA ASN A 77 11.33 1.24 17.20
C ASN A 77 9.91 0.92 16.68
N THR A 78 9.65 1.30 15.43
CA THR A 78 8.34 1.17 14.78
C THR A 78 8.40 0.21 13.61
N PHE A 79 7.42 -0.69 13.53
CA PHE A 79 7.15 -1.54 12.38
C PHE A 79 5.68 -1.40 11.99
N SER A 80 5.39 -0.61 10.95
CA SER A 80 4.01 -0.26 10.59
C SER A 80 3.71 -0.21 9.10
N ASN A 81 2.44 -0.40 8.74
CA ASN A 81 1.97 -0.38 7.35
C ASN A 81 2.74 -1.34 6.42
N ASN A 82 3.40 -2.39 6.91
CA ASN A 82 4.15 -3.32 6.08
C ASN A 82 3.25 -4.45 5.57
N ILE A 83 3.52 -4.98 4.39
CA ILE A 83 3.03 -6.30 3.97
C ILE A 83 4.08 -7.33 4.33
N VAL A 84 3.68 -8.41 5.00
CA VAL A 84 4.50 -9.58 5.25
C VAL A 84 3.81 -10.80 4.65
N TYR A 85 4.35 -11.28 3.53
CA TYR A 85 3.92 -12.48 2.82
C TYR A 85 4.90 -13.61 3.13
N LEU A 86 4.45 -14.65 3.83
CA LEU A 86 5.33 -15.72 4.35
C LEU A 86 4.70 -17.11 4.24
N GLY A 87 5.52 -18.15 4.41
CA GLY A 87 5.08 -19.54 4.50
C GLY A 87 5.30 -20.11 5.90
N ASN A 88 5.15 -21.42 6.04
CA ASN A 88 5.37 -22.14 7.30
C ASN A 88 6.86 -22.40 7.59
N ASN A 89 7.76 -21.95 6.73
CA ASN A 89 9.20 -22.19 6.81
C ASN A 89 9.94 -21.28 7.81
N ILE A 90 9.24 -20.35 8.49
CA ILE A 90 9.84 -19.52 9.54
C ILE A 90 9.85 -20.23 10.91
N SER A 91 10.91 -20.05 11.68
CA SER A 91 11.00 -20.55 13.06
C SER A 91 10.14 -19.74 14.03
N THR A 92 10.17 -18.41 13.92
CA THR A 92 9.33 -17.49 14.68
C THR A 92 9.18 -16.17 13.92
N THR A 93 8.12 -15.41 14.17
CA THR A 93 7.94 -14.08 13.56
C THR A 93 9.06 -13.13 13.98
N VAL A 94 9.34 -13.07 15.30
CA VAL A 94 10.33 -12.18 15.89
C VAL A 94 11.31 -13.00 16.73
N ASN A 95 12.59 -12.96 16.37
CA ASN A 95 13.67 -13.51 17.18
C ASN A 95 14.25 -12.43 18.09
N ILE A 96 14.19 -12.66 19.40
CA ILE A 96 14.55 -11.68 20.42
C ILE A 96 15.78 -12.17 21.17
N GLY A 97 16.84 -11.36 21.18
CA GLY A 97 18.06 -11.57 21.96
C GLY A 97 17.96 -10.96 23.36
N SER A 98 18.90 -11.34 24.24
CA SER A 98 19.04 -10.76 25.57
C SER A 98 19.41 -9.27 25.54
N ASN A 99 19.20 -8.57 26.66
CA ASN A 99 19.55 -7.15 26.84
C ASN A 99 18.86 -6.21 25.84
N THR A 100 17.60 -6.53 25.50
CA THR A 100 16.74 -5.73 24.62
C THR A 100 15.46 -5.33 25.36
N ARG A 101 14.78 -4.28 24.87
CA ARG A 101 13.49 -3.80 25.37
C ARG A 101 12.36 -4.03 24.35
N PRO A 102 12.04 -5.27 23.97
CA PRO A 102 11.09 -5.56 22.91
C PRO A 102 9.66 -5.08 23.25
N GLN A 103 9.33 -4.92 24.54
CA GLN A 103 8.03 -4.42 25.01
C GLN A 103 7.78 -2.95 24.65
N THR A 104 8.80 -2.23 24.18
CA THR A 104 8.70 -0.83 23.77
C THR A 104 8.53 -0.62 22.27
N PHE A 105 8.52 -1.71 21.50
CA PHE A 105 8.30 -1.63 20.06
C PHE A 105 6.84 -1.27 19.76
N THR A 106 6.66 -0.47 18.72
CA THR A 106 5.33 -0.17 18.16
C THR A 106 5.10 -1.01 16.91
N PHE A 107 4.13 -1.91 16.99
CA PHE A 107 3.59 -2.63 15.84
C PHE A 107 2.21 -2.06 15.51
N SER A 108 2.01 -1.63 14.28
CA SER A 108 0.69 -1.14 13.86
C SER A 108 0.38 -1.33 12.38
N ASN A 109 -0.84 -1.80 12.10
CA ASN A 109 -1.44 -1.84 10.77
C ASN A 109 -0.59 -2.55 9.70
N ASN A 110 0.11 -3.61 10.09
CA ASN A 110 0.77 -4.50 9.15
C ASN A 110 -0.22 -5.54 8.63
N LEU A 111 -0.04 -5.94 7.38
CA LEU A 111 -0.78 -7.03 6.75
C LEU A 111 0.09 -8.28 6.74
N TRP A 112 -0.30 -9.28 7.53
CA TRP A 112 0.37 -10.56 7.64
C TRP A 112 -0.40 -11.62 6.87
N PHE A 113 0.22 -12.20 5.86
CA PHE A 113 -0.38 -13.26 5.06
C PHE A 113 0.53 -14.48 5.00
N ASN A 114 0.07 -15.57 5.62
CA ASN A 114 0.68 -16.87 5.45
C ASN A 114 -0.03 -17.62 4.31
N TYR A 115 0.66 -17.80 3.19
CA TYR A 115 0.07 -18.40 1.97
C TYR A 115 -0.17 -19.92 2.09
N GLN A 116 0.29 -20.55 3.17
CA GLN A 116 0.07 -21.98 3.46
C GLN A 116 -0.93 -22.19 4.62
N ASN A 117 -1.24 -21.14 5.39
CA ASN A 117 -2.17 -21.21 6.52
C ASN A 117 -2.81 -19.83 6.77
N VAL A 118 -3.98 -19.58 6.20
CA VAL A 118 -4.69 -18.29 6.31
C VAL A 118 -5.10 -17.92 7.75
N SER A 119 -5.19 -18.90 8.65
CA SER A 119 -5.53 -18.69 10.06
C SER A 119 -4.32 -18.34 10.93
N TRP A 120 -3.11 -18.46 10.39
CA TRP A 120 -1.87 -18.12 11.07
C TRP A 120 -1.87 -16.67 11.56
N LYS A 121 -1.26 -16.44 12.72
CA LYS A 121 -1.09 -15.12 13.33
C LYS A 121 0.37 -14.92 13.73
N PRO A 122 0.90 -13.69 13.63
CA PRO A 122 2.26 -13.40 14.10
C PRO A 122 2.37 -13.52 15.62
N SER A 123 3.50 -14.02 16.09
CA SER A 123 3.88 -13.95 17.51
C SER A 123 4.75 -12.71 17.73
N LEU A 124 4.18 -11.68 18.35
CA LEU A 124 4.83 -10.39 18.55
C LEU A 124 5.09 -10.14 20.06
N PRO A 125 6.15 -9.40 20.41
CA PRO A 125 6.47 -9.11 21.82
C PRO A 125 5.49 -8.14 22.48
N VAL A 126 4.73 -7.40 21.68
CA VAL A 126 3.69 -6.46 22.09
C VAL A 126 2.49 -6.65 21.17
N ALA A 127 1.28 -6.47 21.68
CA ALA A 127 0.08 -6.50 20.86
C ALA A 127 0.15 -5.44 19.76
N GLU A 128 -0.14 -5.86 18.52
CA GLU A 128 -0.21 -4.95 17.38
C GLU A 128 -1.58 -4.25 17.32
N ALA A 129 -1.55 -2.93 17.12
CA ALA A 129 -2.76 -2.15 16.87
C ALA A 129 -3.18 -2.24 15.39
N ASN A 130 -4.45 -2.52 15.11
CA ASN A 130 -5.00 -2.59 13.75
C ASN A 130 -4.31 -3.61 12.81
N GLY A 131 -3.66 -4.64 13.35
CA GLY A 131 -3.02 -5.68 12.54
C GLY A 131 -4.03 -6.45 11.69
N ILE A 132 -3.68 -6.70 10.43
CA ILE A 132 -4.49 -7.44 9.47
C ILE A 132 -3.84 -8.80 9.23
N THR A 133 -4.65 -9.85 9.21
CA THR A 133 -4.14 -11.23 9.07
C THR A 133 -5.03 -12.04 8.14
N GLY A 134 -4.44 -12.97 7.38
CA GLY A 134 -5.18 -13.91 6.54
C GLY A 134 -5.84 -13.29 5.30
N LYS A 135 -5.48 -12.06 4.96
CA LYS A 135 -5.89 -11.39 3.72
C LYS A 135 -4.73 -11.41 2.74
N ASP A 136 -4.93 -12.07 1.60
CA ASP A 136 -3.94 -12.10 0.53
C ASP A 136 -3.71 -10.67 0.00
N PRO A 137 -2.45 -10.19 -0.08
CA PRO A 137 -2.15 -8.89 -0.69
C PRO A 137 -2.44 -8.85 -2.20
N LEU A 138 -2.68 -9.99 -2.87
CA LEU A 138 -2.98 -10.09 -4.30
C LEU A 138 -1.96 -9.35 -5.16
N PHE A 139 -0.69 -9.77 -5.07
CA PHE A 139 0.35 -9.30 -5.97
C PHE A 139 0.07 -9.75 -7.40
N LYS A 140 0.37 -8.89 -8.38
CA LYS A 140 0.07 -9.12 -9.79
C LYS A 140 0.83 -10.31 -10.37
N ASP A 141 2.14 -10.41 -10.12
CA ASP A 141 2.95 -11.56 -10.50
C ASP A 141 4.21 -11.65 -9.62
N ALA A 142 4.03 -12.06 -8.35
CA ALA A 142 5.13 -12.15 -7.38
C ALA A 142 6.20 -13.20 -7.78
N ALA A 143 5.91 -14.12 -8.70
CA ALA A 143 6.90 -15.06 -9.23
C ALA A 143 7.89 -14.38 -10.19
N LYS A 144 7.48 -13.26 -10.80
CA LYS A 144 8.34 -12.38 -11.63
C LYS A 144 8.72 -11.10 -10.91
N GLU A 145 8.62 -11.08 -9.58
CA GLU A 145 8.93 -9.91 -8.74
C GLU A 145 8.05 -8.68 -9.03
N ASP A 146 6.88 -8.87 -9.65
CA ASP A 146 5.85 -7.83 -9.79
C ASP A 146 4.95 -7.83 -8.55
N PHE A 147 5.36 -7.03 -7.57
CA PHE A 147 4.64 -6.81 -6.32
C PHE A 147 3.56 -5.73 -6.41
N SER A 148 3.23 -5.26 -7.62
CA SER A 148 2.10 -4.35 -7.81
C SER A 148 0.81 -5.01 -7.31
N LEU A 149 -0.05 -4.24 -6.66
CA LEU A 149 -1.30 -4.77 -6.10
C LEU A 149 -2.37 -4.89 -7.19
N MET A 150 -3.04 -6.04 -7.27
CA MET A 150 -4.25 -6.18 -8.09
C MET A 150 -5.37 -5.29 -7.56
N ALA A 151 -6.29 -4.86 -8.44
CA ALA A 151 -7.33 -3.89 -8.11
C ALA A 151 -8.25 -4.29 -6.93
N SER A 152 -8.40 -5.59 -6.67
CA SER A 152 -9.19 -6.13 -5.55
C SER A 152 -8.39 -6.38 -4.27
N SER A 153 -7.11 -5.98 -4.23
CA SER A 153 -6.25 -6.18 -3.06
C SER A 153 -6.80 -5.48 -1.81
N PHE A 154 -6.84 -6.21 -0.70
CA PHE A 154 -7.23 -5.65 0.60
C PHE A 154 -6.23 -4.60 1.10
N ALA A 155 -4.98 -4.61 0.62
CA ALA A 155 -3.96 -3.66 1.03
C ALA A 155 -4.26 -2.22 0.57
N ILE A 156 -5.06 -2.06 -0.49
CA ILE A 156 -5.36 -0.77 -1.11
C ILE A 156 -6.18 0.11 -0.18
N GLY A 157 -5.68 1.32 0.11
CA GLY A 157 -6.39 2.30 0.94
C GLY A 157 -6.64 1.85 2.38
N LYS A 158 -5.83 0.93 2.92
CA LYS A 158 -5.93 0.43 4.30
C LYS A 158 -4.76 0.80 5.20
N GLY A 159 -3.78 1.55 4.69
CA GLY A 159 -2.65 2.04 5.47
C GLY A 159 -3.05 3.18 6.41
N LEU A 160 -2.46 3.20 7.61
CA LEU A 160 -2.58 4.33 8.54
C LEU A 160 -1.87 5.57 7.99
N ALA A 161 -2.39 6.74 8.35
CA ALA A 161 -1.70 8.00 8.11
C ALA A 161 -0.41 8.06 8.94
N VAL A 162 0.71 8.33 8.28
CA VAL A 162 2.05 8.47 8.85
C VAL A 162 2.77 9.63 8.13
N ALA A 163 3.75 10.25 8.79
CA ALA A 163 4.48 11.40 8.22
C ALA A 163 5.33 11.00 7.00
N GLY A 164 6.04 9.87 7.10
CA GLY A 164 6.80 9.27 6.03
C GLY A 164 6.50 7.77 5.94
N PRO A 165 6.78 7.13 4.79
CA PRO A 165 7.19 7.75 3.52
C PRO A 165 6.07 8.53 2.83
N THR A 166 6.45 9.49 1.98
CA THR A 166 5.50 10.23 1.10
C THR A 166 5.33 9.59 -0.27
N LYS A 167 6.29 8.77 -0.71
CA LYS A 167 6.32 8.09 -2.00
C LYS A 167 6.54 6.59 -1.82
N ASP A 168 5.94 5.80 -2.69
CA ASP A 168 6.08 4.36 -2.75
C ASP A 168 7.40 3.92 -3.40
N PHE A 169 7.60 2.60 -3.55
CA PHE A 169 8.79 1.99 -4.14
C PHE A 169 9.05 2.44 -5.58
N GLN A 170 7.99 2.79 -6.32
CA GLN A 170 8.06 3.27 -7.70
C GLN A 170 8.25 4.79 -7.79
N GLY A 171 8.30 5.49 -6.65
CA GLY A 171 8.42 6.94 -6.56
C GLY A 171 7.10 7.69 -6.71
N ASN A 172 5.97 6.99 -6.75
CA ASN A 172 4.64 7.58 -6.82
C ASN A 172 4.19 8.04 -5.43
N PRO A 173 3.49 9.18 -5.29
CA PRO A 173 2.93 9.58 -4.01
C PRO A 173 1.96 8.53 -3.45
N PHE A 174 2.05 8.25 -2.14
CA PHE A 174 1.02 7.49 -1.44
C PHE A 174 -0.31 8.27 -1.43
N LYS A 175 -1.44 7.57 -1.58
CA LYS A 175 -2.77 8.20 -1.53
C LYS A 175 -3.23 8.40 -0.09
N ASN A 176 -4.42 8.97 0.08
CA ASN A 176 -5.08 9.09 1.37
C ASN A 176 -6.51 8.51 1.30
N PRO A 177 -6.81 7.39 2.00
CA PRO A 177 -5.86 6.56 2.75
C PRO A 177 -4.85 5.87 1.82
N ARG A 178 -3.63 5.63 2.32
CA ARG A 178 -2.54 4.97 1.56
C ARG A 178 -2.74 3.46 1.48
N SER A 179 -2.07 2.77 0.56
CA SER A 179 -1.91 1.32 0.64
C SER A 179 -1.01 0.90 1.81
N ILE A 180 -1.21 -0.33 2.27
CA ILE A 180 -0.24 -1.07 3.08
C ILE A 180 0.82 -1.66 2.12
N GLY A 181 2.08 -1.69 2.54
CA GLY A 181 3.20 -2.23 1.77
C GLY A 181 3.92 -1.19 0.93
N ALA A 182 4.84 -1.68 0.09
CA ALA A 182 5.82 -0.87 -0.62
C ALA A 182 5.30 -0.17 -1.88
N ILE A 183 4.27 -0.71 -2.52
CA ILE A 183 3.74 -0.17 -3.79
C ILE A 183 2.32 0.35 -3.55
N GLU A 184 2.07 1.59 -3.95
CA GLU A 184 0.74 2.16 -3.87
C GLU A 184 -0.17 1.48 -4.91
N GLY A 185 -1.32 1.02 -4.44
CA GLY A 185 -2.25 0.25 -5.25
C GLY A 185 -3.57 0.97 -5.44
N GLY A 186 -4.44 0.35 -6.22
CA GLY A 186 -5.68 0.96 -6.66
C GLY A 186 -5.41 2.08 -7.65
N ILE A 187 -6.48 2.67 -8.14
CA ILE A 187 -6.37 3.83 -9.02
C ILE A 187 -6.33 5.08 -8.13
N LEU A 188 -5.69 6.18 -8.57
CA LEU A 188 -5.66 7.45 -7.82
C LEU A 188 -7.07 7.81 -7.33
N SER A 189 -7.35 7.51 -6.06
CA SER A 189 -8.50 7.97 -5.30
C SER A 189 -8.17 9.30 -4.63
N THR A 190 -7.29 10.09 -5.23
CA THR A 190 -7.54 11.52 -5.22
C THR A 190 -8.66 11.73 -6.21
N VAL A 191 -9.83 12.15 -5.71
CA VAL A 191 -10.65 13.05 -6.50
C VAL A 191 -9.72 14.22 -6.81
N TRP A 192 -8.99 14.16 -7.91
CA TRP A 192 -8.63 15.39 -8.56
C TRP A 192 -9.98 15.95 -8.96
N GLU A 193 -10.43 16.98 -8.23
CA GLU A 193 -11.14 18.04 -8.92
C GLU A 193 -10.33 18.27 -10.19
N MET A 194 -10.98 17.99 -11.32
CA MET A 194 -10.48 18.33 -12.64
C MET A 194 -9.72 19.64 -12.52
N GLN A 195 -8.46 19.69 -13.00
CA GLN A 195 -7.71 20.94 -13.00
C GLN A 195 -8.64 22.08 -13.41
N PRO A 196 -8.63 23.25 -12.76
CA PRO A 196 -9.54 24.34 -13.10
C PRO A 196 -9.58 24.54 -14.63
N GLY A 197 -10.71 24.19 -15.27
CA GLY A 197 -10.87 24.22 -16.73
C GLY A 197 -11.00 22.87 -17.45
N ALA A 198 -10.87 21.74 -16.76
CA ALA A 198 -11.14 20.43 -17.35
C ALA A 198 -12.64 20.09 -17.20
N GLU A 199 -13.29 19.67 -18.30
CA GLU A 199 -14.74 19.49 -18.41
C GLU A 199 -15.09 18.15 -19.10
N ILE A 200 -16.06 17.41 -18.53
CA ILE A 200 -16.70 16.26 -19.17
C ILE A 200 -18.16 16.63 -19.46
N LEU A 201 -18.48 16.68 -20.75
CA LEU A 201 -19.82 16.91 -21.26
C LEU A 201 -20.40 15.59 -21.78
N VAL A 202 -21.60 15.26 -21.32
CA VAL A 202 -22.35 14.08 -21.76
C VAL A 202 -23.66 14.58 -22.35
N TYR A 203 -23.86 14.36 -23.65
CA TYR A 203 -25.00 14.93 -24.38
C TYR A 203 -25.44 14.03 -25.56
N PRO A 204 -26.73 14.00 -25.89
CA PRO A 204 -27.83 14.60 -25.13
C PRO A 204 -28.01 13.88 -23.79
N ASN A 205 -28.52 14.62 -22.79
CA ASN A 205 -28.94 14.07 -21.51
C ASN A 205 -30.15 14.88 -21.04
N PRO A 206 -31.38 14.33 -21.06
CA PRO A 206 -31.73 12.92 -21.33
C PRO A 206 -31.45 12.45 -22.78
N SER A 207 -31.34 11.14 -23.00
CA SER A 207 -31.04 10.53 -24.31
C SER A 207 -31.95 9.32 -24.61
N SER A 208 -32.24 9.08 -25.90
CA SER A 208 -32.92 7.87 -26.37
C SER A 208 -32.00 6.64 -26.48
N GLY A 209 -30.76 6.73 -26.00
CA GLY A 209 -29.76 5.66 -26.02
C GLY A 209 -28.48 6.02 -26.79
N GLU A 210 -28.48 7.07 -27.61
CA GLU A 210 -27.28 7.59 -28.27
C GLU A 210 -26.68 8.75 -27.47
N ILE A 211 -25.44 8.60 -27.01
CA ILE A 211 -24.77 9.60 -26.16
C ILE A 211 -23.38 9.90 -26.72
N LYS A 212 -23.06 11.19 -26.78
CA LYS A 212 -21.72 11.72 -27.03
C LYS A 212 -21.10 12.21 -25.74
N ILE A 213 -19.82 11.92 -25.61
CA ILE A 213 -19.02 12.30 -24.45
C ILE A 213 -17.87 13.13 -25.00
N ARG A 214 -17.72 14.36 -24.51
CA ARG A 214 -16.60 15.24 -24.82
C ARG A 214 -15.79 15.50 -23.56
N LEU A 215 -14.48 15.28 -23.66
CA LEU A 215 -13.51 15.54 -22.60
C LEU A 215 -12.58 16.67 -23.05
N THR A 216 -12.42 17.67 -22.18
CA THR A 216 -11.49 18.79 -22.36
C THR A 216 -10.66 18.94 -21.08
N PRO A 217 -9.33 19.11 -21.12
CA PRO A 217 -8.45 19.05 -22.28
C PRO A 217 -8.29 17.62 -22.81
N SER A 218 -7.54 17.47 -23.91
CA SER A 218 -7.25 16.18 -24.51
C SER A 218 -6.55 15.22 -23.55
N LEU A 219 -7.00 13.97 -23.52
CA LEU A 219 -6.38 12.92 -22.72
C LEU A 219 -5.30 12.21 -23.53
N GLU A 220 -4.08 12.18 -22.98
CA GLU A 220 -2.92 11.48 -23.55
C GLU A 220 -2.85 10.00 -23.15
N GLN A 221 -3.92 9.47 -22.55
CA GLN A 221 -3.98 8.13 -21.97
C GLN A 221 -5.34 7.48 -22.22
N TYR A 222 -5.40 6.15 -22.09
CA TYR A 222 -6.67 5.43 -22.13
C TYR A 222 -7.47 5.67 -20.83
N TYR A 223 -8.78 5.49 -20.90
CA TYR A 223 -9.66 5.56 -19.73
C TYR A 223 -10.82 4.56 -19.88
N PHE A 224 -11.48 4.25 -18.77
CA PHE A 224 -12.67 3.41 -18.76
C PHE A 224 -13.92 4.25 -18.56
N ILE A 225 -14.99 3.84 -19.22
CA ILE A 225 -16.35 4.31 -18.93
C ILE A 225 -17.11 3.11 -18.37
N ARG A 226 -17.73 3.28 -17.21
CA ARG A 226 -18.63 2.29 -16.60
C ARG A 226 -19.98 2.92 -16.35
N ILE A 227 -21.04 2.16 -16.59
CA ILE A 227 -22.41 2.59 -16.32
C ILE A 227 -23.02 1.61 -15.33
N THR A 228 -23.56 2.14 -14.25
CA THR A 228 -24.27 1.37 -13.23
C THR A 228 -25.71 1.83 -13.10
N ASP A 229 -26.61 0.91 -12.79
CA ASP A 229 -27.98 1.26 -12.42
C ASP A 229 -28.07 1.84 -10.99
N LEU A 230 -29.28 2.21 -10.55
CA LEU A 230 -29.54 2.75 -9.21
C LEU A 230 -29.26 1.76 -8.07
N LEU A 231 -29.15 0.47 -8.36
CA LEU A 231 -28.79 -0.56 -7.39
C LEU A 231 -27.27 -0.81 -7.36
N GLY A 232 -26.50 -0.06 -8.15
CA GLY A 232 -25.04 -0.17 -8.27
C GLY A 232 -24.58 -1.35 -9.13
N ARG A 233 -25.47 -2.00 -9.88
CA ARG A 233 -25.10 -3.11 -10.78
C ARG A 233 -24.49 -2.54 -12.06
N GLU A 234 -23.33 -3.05 -12.47
CA GLU A 234 -22.69 -2.68 -13.73
C GLU A 234 -23.50 -3.20 -14.91
N VAL A 235 -23.95 -2.30 -15.79
CA VAL A 235 -24.77 -2.61 -16.97
C VAL A 235 -24.03 -2.37 -18.28
N TYR A 236 -22.94 -1.59 -18.24
CA TYR A 236 -22.09 -1.33 -19.40
C TYR A 236 -20.68 -0.96 -18.95
N ALA A 237 -19.66 -1.43 -19.67
CA ALA A 237 -18.28 -1.04 -19.45
C ALA A 237 -17.50 -1.06 -20.77
N VAL A 238 -16.69 -0.03 -21.00
CA VAL A 238 -15.84 0.06 -22.19
C VAL A 238 -14.50 0.71 -21.85
N LYS A 239 -13.43 0.20 -22.48
CA LYS A 239 -12.12 0.84 -22.50
C LYS A 239 -12.03 1.76 -23.71
N ILE A 240 -11.69 3.01 -23.48
CA ILE A 240 -11.49 4.02 -24.51
C ILE A 240 -9.99 4.31 -24.61
N GLU A 241 -9.41 4.09 -25.78
CA GLU A 241 -8.05 4.55 -26.10
C GLU A 241 -8.02 6.07 -26.24
N LYS A 242 -6.84 6.70 -26.32
CA LYS A 242 -6.63 8.17 -26.32
C LYS A 242 -7.57 8.98 -27.24
N GLN A 243 -8.79 9.26 -26.78
CA GLN A 243 -9.88 9.89 -27.54
C GLN A 243 -10.59 10.89 -26.64
N ASN A 244 -10.91 12.04 -27.20
CA ASN A 244 -11.57 13.13 -26.46
C ASN A 244 -13.05 13.25 -26.79
N GLU A 245 -13.49 12.59 -27.86
CA GLU A 245 -14.89 12.47 -28.22
C GLU A 245 -15.23 10.99 -28.41
N VAL A 246 -16.20 10.51 -27.64
CA VAL A 246 -16.66 9.12 -27.66
C VAL A 246 -18.15 9.09 -27.91
N HIS A 247 -18.57 8.21 -28.81
CA HIS A 247 -19.98 8.00 -29.12
C HIS A 247 -20.36 6.61 -28.59
N LEU A 248 -21.36 6.56 -27.71
CA LEU A 248 -21.88 5.34 -27.12
C LEU A 248 -23.31 5.08 -27.59
N PHE A 249 -23.60 3.82 -27.86
CA PHE A 249 -24.93 3.31 -28.18
C PHE A 249 -25.41 2.42 -27.03
N LEU A 250 -26.42 2.87 -26.31
CA LEU A 250 -26.97 2.28 -25.09
C LEU A 250 -28.44 1.85 -25.27
N ASN A 251 -28.87 1.65 -26.52
CA ASN A 251 -30.25 1.34 -26.89
C ASN A 251 -30.76 0.03 -26.27
N ASP A 252 -29.85 -0.86 -25.86
CA ASP A 252 -30.18 -2.13 -25.21
C ASP A 252 -30.50 -1.96 -23.70
N LEU A 253 -30.23 -0.79 -23.13
CA LEU A 253 -30.54 -0.50 -21.73
C LEU A 253 -31.98 -0.01 -21.59
N SER A 254 -32.64 -0.44 -20.51
CA SER A 254 -33.98 0.05 -20.16
C SER A 254 -33.98 1.57 -19.89
N PRO A 255 -35.10 2.27 -20.12
CA PRO A 255 -35.25 3.65 -19.67
C PRO A 255 -35.05 3.77 -18.16
N GLY A 256 -34.36 4.83 -17.72
CA GLY A 256 -34.05 5.06 -16.31
C GLY A 256 -32.85 5.97 -16.10
N ILE A 257 -32.55 6.23 -14.81
CA ILE A 257 -31.38 6.99 -14.40
C ILE A 257 -30.22 6.04 -14.14
N TYR A 258 -29.06 6.39 -14.68
CA TYR A 258 -27.83 5.63 -14.53
C TYR A 258 -26.69 6.52 -14.06
N SER A 259 -25.75 5.93 -13.34
CA SER A 259 -24.48 6.56 -12.99
C SER A 259 -23.43 6.16 -14.01
N MET A 260 -22.89 7.14 -14.74
CA MET A 260 -21.76 6.98 -15.65
C MET A 260 -20.48 7.46 -14.97
N THR A 261 -19.55 6.54 -14.75
CA THR A 261 -18.25 6.81 -14.12
C THR A 261 -17.15 6.74 -15.18
N PHE A 262 -16.33 7.79 -15.22
CA PHE A 262 -15.13 7.93 -16.04
C PHE A 262 -13.92 7.69 -15.18
N HIS A 263 -12.96 6.93 -15.71
CA HIS A 263 -11.83 6.48 -14.92
C HIS A 263 -10.55 6.38 -15.74
N GLY A 264 -9.67 7.37 -15.60
CA GLY A 264 -8.31 7.37 -16.17
C GLY A 264 -7.25 7.20 -15.10
N GLU A 265 -5.98 7.10 -15.49
CA GLU A 265 -4.87 6.92 -14.53
C GLU A 265 -4.80 8.05 -13.51
N CYS A 266 -5.10 9.30 -13.95
CA CYS A 266 -5.00 10.50 -13.14
C CYS A 266 -6.34 11.19 -12.84
N PHE A 267 -7.49 10.64 -13.22
CA PHE A 267 -8.78 11.27 -12.95
C PHE A 267 -9.91 10.25 -12.73
N THR A 268 -10.87 10.63 -11.90
CA THR A 268 -12.18 9.96 -11.82
C THR A 268 -13.26 11.02 -11.83
N ALA A 269 -14.31 10.81 -12.61
CA ALA A 269 -15.46 11.70 -12.67
C ALA A 269 -16.75 10.88 -12.78
N GLN A 270 -17.85 11.44 -12.29
CA GLN A 270 -19.15 10.80 -12.32
C GLN A 270 -20.17 11.76 -12.92
N LYS A 271 -21.05 11.25 -13.78
CA LYS A 271 -22.20 11.96 -14.32
C LYS A 271 -23.43 11.07 -14.19
N LEU A 272 -24.58 11.70 -13.94
CA LEU A 272 -25.86 11.01 -14.07
C LEU A 272 -26.33 11.16 -15.52
N ILE A 273 -26.79 10.06 -16.09
CA ILE A 273 -27.43 10.03 -17.40
C ILE A 273 -28.86 9.52 -17.24
N GLU A 274 -29.79 10.12 -17.98
CA GLU A 274 -31.17 9.66 -18.06
C GLU A 274 -31.43 9.09 -19.46
N LEU A 275 -31.84 7.83 -19.51
CA LEU A 275 -32.26 7.16 -20.73
C LEU A 275 -33.79 7.19 -20.82
N ILE A 276 -34.30 7.70 -21.94
CA ILE A 276 -35.72 7.78 -22.28
C ILE A 276 -36.00 6.95 -23.54
N ARG A 277 -37.27 6.69 -23.85
CA ARG A 277 -37.67 6.09 -25.14
C ARG A 277 -37.93 7.16 -26.18
#